data_AF-A0A7K4AGB4-F1
#
_entry.id   AF-A0A7K4AGB4-F1
#
_cell.length_a   1.000
_cell.length_b   1.000
_cell.length_c   1.000
_cell.angle_alpha   90.00
_cell.angle_beta   90.00
_cell.angle_gamma   90.00
#
_symmetry.space_group_name_H-M   'P 1'
#
loop_
_entity.id
_entity.type
_entity.pdbx_description
1 polymer ?
#
loop_
_entity_poly.entity_id
_entity_poly.type
_entity_poly.pdbx_seq_one_letter_code
_entity_poly.pdbx_strand_id
1 'polypeptide(L)'
;KVKIPITAPIVGENAFSHESGIHSHGIIENSKTFEPGIMTPEMVGHKRRIVMGKHTGKHAVAKVLEEAGYRPSDEQLQEILERIKELGDKGKQVGNIDLQTIADVVIGDVAKESQAVVLKEVSVMTGNIITPTATVKALVRGKEKVLANTGVGPVDAAVNAVQGLLDSDTSIHLCDFRIEAISGGADALAEVVIGVEDDRGRRVSARSAREDIVMASVEALVSAINRLMLLEEAAAR
;
A
#
# COMPACT_ATOMS: atom_id res chain seq x y z
N LYS A 1 26.21 -13.14 0.41
CA LYS A 1 25.60 -12.37 -0.69
C LYS A 1 26.33 -11.04 -0.80
N VAL A 2 26.77 -10.65 -2.00
CA VAL A 2 27.32 -9.29 -2.23
C VAL A 2 26.17 -8.30 -2.17
N LYS A 3 26.32 -7.23 -1.38
CA LYS A 3 25.28 -6.19 -1.24
C LYS A 3 25.40 -5.26 -2.45
N ILE A 4 24.34 -5.15 -3.25
CA ILE A 4 24.29 -4.22 -4.38
C ILE A 4 24.12 -2.80 -3.80
N PRO A 5 24.93 -1.81 -4.22
CA PRO A 5 24.72 -0.43 -3.82
C PRO A 5 23.34 0.08 -4.26
N ILE A 6 22.67 0.88 -3.42
CA ILE A 6 21.36 1.46 -3.76
C ILE A 6 21.39 2.33 -5.01
N THR A 7 22.55 2.89 -5.36
CA THR A 7 22.78 3.73 -6.55
C THR A 7 23.36 2.94 -7.73
N ALA A 8 23.41 1.60 -7.66
CA ALA A 8 23.91 0.80 -8.76
C ALA A 8 23.07 1.06 -10.03
N PRO A 9 23.70 1.29 -11.21
CA PRO A 9 22.97 1.55 -12.44
C PRO A 9 22.01 0.40 -12.76
N ILE A 10 20.78 0.73 -13.17
CA ILE A 10 19.72 -0.20 -13.60
C ILE A 10 19.17 -1.10 -12.49
N VAL A 11 20.02 -1.64 -11.62
CA VAL A 11 19.66 -2.68 -10.64
C VAL A 11 19.58 -2.17 -9.20
N GLY A 12 20.14 -1.00 -8.91
CA GLY A 12 20.08 -0.39 -7.58
C GLY A 12 18.67 0.04 -7.22
N GLU A 13 18.33 0.01 -5.94
CA GLU A 13 16.99 0.38 -5.45
C GLU A 13 16.56 1.81 -5.82
N ASN A 14 17.53 2.71 -6.05
CA ASN A 14 17.29 4.09 -6.44
C ASN A 14 17.39 4.34 -7.95
N ALA A 15 17.56 3.30 -8.77
CA ALA A 15 17.78 3.45 -10.22
C ALA A 15 16.61 4.16 -10.94
N PHE A 16 15.38 4.03 -10.41
CA PHE A 16 14.17 4.64 -10.96
C PHE A 16 13.38 5.43 -9.90
N SER A 17 14.10 5.99 -8.92
CA SER A 17 13.55 6.79 -7.83
C SER A 17 13.72 8.29 -8.11
N HIS A 18 12.64 9.06 -8.00
CA HIS A 18 12.60 10.49 -8.30
C HIS A 18 12.18 11.29 -7.07
N GLU A 19 13.09 12.14 -6.55
CA GLU A 19 12.85 12.93 -5.33
C GLU A 19 12.57 14.41 -5.59
N SER A 20 13.34 15.04 -6.47
CA SER A 20 13.21 16.47 -6.75
C SER A 20 11.84 16.79 -7.33
N GLY A 21 11.19 17.84 -6.84
CA GLY A 21 9.87 18.26 -7.35
C GLY A 21 9.86 18.52 -8.87
N ILE A 22 10.97 18.99 -9.44
CA ILE A 22 11.13 19.20 -10.89
C ILE A 22 11.25 17.86 -11.62
N HIS A 23 11.96 16.90 -11.02
CA HIS A 23 12.11 15.55 -11.59
C HIS A 23 10.79 14.80 -11.56
N SER A 24 10.11 14.80 -10.40
CA SER A 24 8.82 14.16 -10.23
C SER A 24 7.78 14.77 -11.17
N HIS A 25 7.71 16.10 -11.29
CA HIS A 25 6.81 16.75 -12.24
C HIS A 25 7.11 16.35 -13.69
N GLY A 26 8.37 16.45 -14.13
CA GLY A 26 8.74 16.11 -15.49
C GLY A 26 8.59 14.63 -15.82
N ILE A 27 8.78 13.72 -14.85
CA ILE A 27 8.51 12.29 -15.02
C ILE A 27 7.02 12.00 -15.18
N ILE A 28 6.18 12.69 -14.41
CA ILE A 28 4.73 12.49 -14.48
C ILE A 28 4.18 13.04 -15.80
N GLU A 29 4.73 14.14 -16.33
CA GLU A 29 4.34 14.67 -17.65
C GLU A 29 4.92 13.84 -18.80
N ASN A 30 6.21 13.50 -18.72
CA ASN A 30 6.92 12.73 -19.73
C ASN A 30 8.12 12.01 -19.11
N SER A 31 7.98 10.70 -18.90
CA SER A 31 9.03 9.87 -18.28
C SER A 31 10.39 9.95 -18.99
N LYS A 32 10.44 10.20 -20.30
CA LYS A 32 11.70 10.34 -21.07
C LYS A 32 12.57 11.53 -20.64
N THR A 33 12.03 12.44 -19.85
CA THR A 33 12.75 13.62 -19.36
C THR A 33 13.88 13.24 -18.40
N PHE A 34 13.68 12.20 -17.58
CA PHE A 34 14.65 11.78 -16.56
C PHE A 34 14.92 10.27 -16.53
N GLU A 35 14.12 9.46 -17.22
CA GLU A 35 14.40 8.03 -17.39
C GLU A 35 15.04 7.73 -18.76
N PRO A 36 15.87 6.69 -18.82
CA PRO A 36 16.50 6.27 -20.07
C PRO A 36 15.42 5.80 -21.04
N GLY A 37 14.96 6.67 -21.95
CA GLY A 37 13.82 6.43 -22.85
C GLY A 37 13.92 5.23 -23.83
N ILE A 38 14.99 4.44 -23.70
CA ILE A 38 15.21 3.13 -24.33
C ILE A 38 14.68 1.96 -23.46
N MET A 39 14.37 2.18 -22.20
CA MET A 39 13.85 1.18 -21.26
C MET A 39 12.91 1.79 -20.23
N THR A 40 11.94 1.01 -19.75
CA THR A 40 11.12 1.37 -18.59
C THR A 40 11.61 0.62 -17.34
N PRO A 41 11.29 1.10 -16.13
CA PRO A 41 11.61 0.38 -14.90
C PRO A 41 11.13 -1.07 -14.93
N GLU A 42 9.92 -1.30 -15.46
CA GLU A 42 9.26 -2.59 -15.49
C GLU A 42 10.02 -3.62 -16.35
N MET A 43 10.69 -3.15 -17.42
CA MET A 43 11.50 -4.01 -18.30
C MET A 43 12.66 -4.70 -17.58
N VAL A 44 13.11 -4.13 -16.45
CA VAL A 44 14.23 -4.66 -15.65
C VAL A 44 13.79 -5.12 -14.27
N GLY A 45 12.49 -5.35 -14.07
CA GLY A 45 11.94 -5.79 -12.80
C GLY A 45 11.93 -4.71 -11.71
N HIS A 46 12.08 -3.44 -12.09
CA HIS A 46 11.93 -2.29 -11.20
C HIS A 46 10.53 -1.67 -11.33
N LYS A 47 10.21 -0.79 -10.38
CA LYS A 47 9.04 0.07 -10.45
C LYS A 47 9.50 1.52 -10.29
N ARG A 48 8.86 2.43 -11.00
CA ARG A 48 9.07 3.86 -10.77
C ARG A 48 8.66 4.22 -9.35
N ARG A 49 9.52 4.95 -8.63
CA ARG A 49 9.23 5.43 -7.28
C ARG A 49 9.31 6.94 -7.24
N ILE A 50 8.24 7.58 -6.78
CA ILE A 50 8.32 8.98 -6.36
C ILE A 50 8.65 8.97 -4.88
N VAL A 51 9.75 9.63 -4.52
CA VAL A 51 10.22 9.71 -3.15
C VAL A 51 10.05 11.15 -2.69
N MET A 52 9.53 11.35 -1.49
CA MET A 52 9.30 12.69 -0.96
C MET A 52 10.30 12.96 0.16
N GLY A 53 10.98 14.09 0.07
CA GLY A 53 11.92 14.59 1.07
C GLY A 53 11.74 16.09 1.31
N LYS A 54 12.74 16.72 1.92
CA LYS A 54 12.75 18.15 2.28
C LYS A 54 12.49 19.12 1.11
N HIS A 55 12.75 18.69 -0.12
CA HIS A 55 12.59 19.47 -1.34
C HIS A 55 11.27 19.20 -2.09
N THR A 56 10.38 18.40 -1.50
CA THR A 56 9.09 18.10 -2.14
C THR A 56 8.20 19.34 -2.15
N GLY A 57 7.60 19.63 -3.31
CA GLY A 57 6.64 20.72 -3.48
C GLY A 57 5.20 20.27 -3.17
N LYS A 58 4.36 21.21 -2.72
CA LYS A 58 2.94 20.99 -2.39
C LYS A 58 2.17 20.28 -3.53
N HIS A 59 2.40 20.70 -4.78
CA HIS A 59 1.73 20.11 -5.95
C HIS A 59 2.07 18.62 -6.17
N ALA A 60 3.32 18.21 -5.92
CA ALA A 60 3.72 16.82 -6.06
C ALA A 60 3.05 15.95 -4.99
N VAL A 61 3.00 16.42 -3.75
CA VAL A 61 2.29 15.74 -2.65
C VAL A 61 0.81 15.63 -2.96
N ALA A 62 0.16 16.72 -3.39
CA ALA A 62 -1.25 16.74 -3.72
C ALA A 62 -1.61 15.73 -4.81
N LYS A 63 -0.81 15.65 -5.88
CA LYS A 63 -1.04 14.74 -6.99
C LYS A 63 -0.95 13.27 -6.58
N VAL A 64 0.08 12.90 -5.82
CA VAL A 64 0.24 11.52 -5.35
C VAL A 64 -0.85 11.14 -4.35
N LEU A 65 -1.30 12.08 -3.52
CA LEU A 65 -2.45 11.87 -2.62
C LEU A 65 -3.74 11.68 -3.40
N GLU A 66 -3.98 12.50 -4.43
CA GLU A 66 -5.16 12.37 -5.30
C GLU A 66 -5.18 11.04 -6.07
N GLU A 67 -4.04 10.62 -6.63
CA GLU A 67 -3.88 9.31 -7.27
C GLU A 67 -4.11 8.15 -6.28
N ALA A 68 -3.87 8.38 -4.98
CA ALA A 68 -4.16 7.44 -3.91
C ALA A 68 -5.57 7.57 -3.32
N GLY A 69 -6.41 8.46 -3.85
CA GLY A 69 -7.82 8.63 -3.45
C GLY A 69 -8.05 9.61 -2.30
N TYR A 70 -7.01 10.32 -1.84
CA TYR A 70 -7.11 11.31 -0.78
C TYR A 70 -7.48 12.69 -1.34
N ARG A 71 -8.36 13.40 -0.62
CA ARG A 71 -8.81 14.75 -0.93
C ARG A 71 -8.58 15.67 0.29
N PRO A 72 -7.33 15.94 0.69
CA PRO A 72 -7.05 16.81 1.84
C PRO A 72 -7.51 18.24 1.56
N SER A 73 -7.97 18.94 2.60
CA SER A 73 -8.10 20.39 2.57
C SER A 73 -6.73 21.07 2.41
N ASP A 74 -6.71 22.35 2.05
CA ASP A 74 -5.45 23.10 1.94
C ASP A 74 -4.65 23.11 3.24
N GLU A 75 -5.33 23.15 4.38
CA GLU A 75 -4.75 23.11 5.72
C GLU A 75 -4.15 21.72 6.02
N GLN A 76 -4.90 20.65 5.74
CA GLN A 76 -4.42 19.27 5.89
C GLN A 76 -3.23 18.97 4.98
N LEU A 77 -3.28 19.43 3.73
CA LEU A 77 -2.19 19.26 2.78
C LEU A 77 -0.93 20.01 3.22
N GLN A 78 -1.10 21.19 3.84
CA GLN A 78 0.01 21.95 4.41
C GLN A 78 0.65 21.20 5.59
N GLU A 79 -0.16 20.65 6.51
CA GLU A 79 0.33 19.85 7.63
C GLU A 79 1.05 18.57 7.16
N ILE A 80 0.49 17.85 6.17
CA ILE A 80 1.14 16.67 5.58
C ILE A 80 2.51 17.05 5.00
N LEU A 81 2.59 18.17 4.27
CA LEU A 81 3.85 18.65 3.70
C LEU A 81 4.89 18.98 4.77
N GLU A 82 4.48 19.57 5.89
CA GLU A 82 5.37 19.90 7.01
C GLU A 82 5.95 18.64 7.65
N ARG A 83 5.11 17.63 7.93
CA ARG A 83 5.55 16.32 8.45
C ARG A 83 6.53 15.61 7.51
N ILE A 84 6.32 15.69 6.19
CA ILE A 84 7.27 15.14 5.19
C ILE A 84 8.62 15.84 5.28
N LYS A 85 8.63 17.17 5.40
CA LYS A 85 9.87 17.96 5.51
C LYS A 85 10.62 17.66 6.80
N GLU A 86 9.94 17.52 7.92
CA GLU A 86 10.56 17.13 9.19
C GLU A 86 11.24 15.75 9.12
N LEU A 87 10.64 14.79 8.40
CA LEU A 87 11.25 13.49 8.15
C LEU A 87 12.47 13.63 7.22
N GLY A 88 12.36 14.45 6.18
CA GLY A 88 13.46 14.78 5.27
C GLY A 88 14.66 15.45 5.97
N ASP A 89 14.41 16.34 6.92
CA ASP A 89 15.45 17.01 7.72
C ASP A 89 16.20 16.03 8.62
N LYS A 90 15.55 14.92 9.01
CA LYS A 90 16.16 13.79 9.73
C LYS A 90 16.85 12.79 8.80
N GLY A 91 16.94 13.10 7.50
CA GLY A 91 17.55 12.23 6.48
C GLY A 91 16.67 11.04 6.08
N LYS A 92 15.38 11.04 6.42
CA LYS A 92 14.44 9.98 6.02
C LYS A 92 13.74 10.36 4.72
N GLN A 93 13.56 9.36 3.86
CA GLN A 93 12.79 9.47 2.64
C GLN A 93 11.37 8.95 2.88
N VAL A 94 10.36 9.65 2.36
CA VAL A 94 8.94 9.31 2.48
C VAL A 94 8.50 8.68 1.15
N GLY A 95 8.20 7.38 1.15
CA GLY A 95 7.60 6.71 0.01
C GLY A 95 6.08 6.90 -0.06
N ASN A 96 5.44 6.39 -1.11
CA ASN A 96 3.98 6.46 -1.29
C ASN A 96 3.20 5.95 -0.07
N ILE A 97 3.65 4.84 0.52
CA ILE A 97 2.97 4.27 1.68
C ILE A 97 3.19 5.15 2.92
N ASP A 98 4.35 5.79 3.08
CA ASP A 98 4.63 6.67 4.23
C ASP A 98 3.78 7.93 4.12
N LEU A 99 3.67 8.48 2.91
CA LEU A 99 2.80 9.59 2.61
C LEU A 99 1.34 9.26 2.97
N GLN A 100 0.84 8.10 2.56
CA GLN A 100 -0.53 7.68 2.87
C GLN A 100 -0.74 7.54 4.39
N THR A 101 0.23 6.98 5.12
CA THR A 101 0.16 6.90 6.59
C THR A 101 0.11 8.30 7.23
N ILE A 102 0.91 9.25 6.74
CA ILE A 102 0.86 10.63 7.22
C ILE A 102 -0.52 11.24 6.91
N ALA A 103 -1.05 10.99 5.72
CA ALA A 103 -2.35 11.47 5.29
C ALA A 103 -3.49 10.90 6.14
N ASP A 104 -3.48 9.60 6.44
CA ASP A 104 -4.46 8.95 7.32
C ASP A 104 -4.50 9.62 8.71
N VAL A 105 -3.33 9.96 9.27
CA VAL A 105 -3.24 10.63 10.58
C VAL A 105 -3.75 12.07 10.53
N VAL A 106 -3.48 12.81 9.45
CA VAL A 106 -3.82 14.24 9.35
C VAL A 106 -5.27 14.46 8.91
N ILE A 107 -5.75 13.64 7.97
CA ILE A 107 -7.12 13.74 7.47
C ILE A 107 -8.12 13.14 8.49
N GLY A 108 -7.61 12.32 9.41
CA GLY A 108 -8.41 11.46 10.27
C GLY A 108 -8.76 10.18 9.51
N ASP A 109 -8.90 9.06 10.24
CA ASP A 109 -9.35 7.78 9.68
C ASP A 109 -10.44 8.05 8.65
N VAL A 110 -10.24 7.62 7.40
CA VAL A 110 -11.29 7.56 6.40
C VAL A 110 -12.54 7.06 7.11
N ALA A 111 -13.56 7.91 7.24
CA ALA A 111 -14.68 7.65 8.15
C ALA A 111 -15.11 6.20 7.96
N LYS A 112 -15.14 5.39 9.03
CA LYS A 112 -15.45 3.95 8.94
C LYS A 112 -16.75 3.67 8.17
N GLU A 113 -17.63 4.67 8.12
CA GLU A 113 -18.88 4.72 7.38
C GLU A 113 -18.72 4.70 5.84
N SER A 114 -17.55 5.07 5.33
CA SER A 114 -17.17 5.06 3.91
C SER A 114 -16.29 3.86 3.52
N GLN A 115 -15.92 3.01 4.47
CA GLN A 115 -15.15 1.80 4.18
C GLN A 115 -16.07 0.74 3.55
N ALA A 116 -15.73 0.31 2.35
CA ALA A 116 -16.46 -0.73 1.66
C ALA A 116 -16.34 -2.10 2.35
N VAL A 117 -15.24 -2.34 3.08
CA VAL A 117 -15.00 -3.55 3.86
C VAL A 117 -14.62 -3.17 5.29
N VAL A 118 -15.44 -3.56 6.27
CA VAL A 118 -15.16 -3.39 7.70
C VAL A 118 -15.01 -4.76 8.34
N LEU A 119 -13.77 -5.11 8.72
CA LEU A 119 -13.43 -6.36 9.36
C LEU A 119 -14.09 -6.46 10.76
N LYS A 120 -14.72 -7.59 11.07
CA LYS A 120 -15.34 -7.86 12.38
C LYS A 120 -14.64 -8.98 13.13
N GLU A 121 -14.32 -10.05 12.45
CA GLU A 121 -13.74 -11.25 13.06
C GLU A 121 -12.81 -11.93 12.06
N VAL A 122 -11.67 -12.42 12.57
CA VAL A 122 -10.76 -13.31 11.85
C VAL A 122 -10.40 -14.43 12.80
N SER A 123 -10.61 -15.66 12.37
CA SER A 123 -10.17 -16.86 13.08
C SER A 123 -9.37 -17.71 12.12
N VAL A 124 -8.16 -18.12 12.53
CA VAL A 124 -7.26 -18.90 11.68
C VAL A 124 -6.78 -20.12 12.45
N MET A 125 -6.88 -21.27 11.82
CA MET A 125 -6.39 -22.54 12.35
C MET A 125 -5.34 -23.10 11.41
N THR A 126 -4.15 -23.38 11.94
CA THR A 126 -3.03 -23.94 11.18
C THR A 126 -2.25 -24.93 12.04
N GLY A 127 -1.55 -25.86 11.40
CA GLY A 127 -0.75 -26.88 12.08
C GLY A 127 0.03 -27.73 11.07
N ASN A 128 0.83 -28.66 11.56
CA ASN A 128 1.71 -29.48 10.72
C ASN A 128 0.97 -30.46 9.78
N ILE A 129 -0.24 -30.89 10.15
CA ILE A 129 -1.01 -31.91 9.41
C ILE A 129 -2.40 -31.39 9.01
N ILE A 130 -2.92 -30.37 9.70
CA ILE A 130 -4.22 -29.81 9.38
C ILE A 130 -4.12 -28.85 8.19
N THR A 131 -5.12 -28.87 7.33
CA THR A 131 -5.24 -27.89 6.24
C THR A 131 -5.43 -26.50 6.83
N PRO A 132 -4.52 -25.53 6.56
CA PRO A 132 -4.69 -24.16 7.02
C PRO A 132 -6.03 -23.60 6.57
N THR A 133 -6.82 -23.11 7.52
CA THR A 133 -8.18 -22.65 7.29
C THR A 133 -8.39 -21.34 8.03
N ALA A 134 -9.00 -20.37 7.36
CA ALA A 134 -9.38 -19.11 7.97
C ALA A 134 -10.87 -18.84 7.77
N THR A 135 -11.52 -18.32 8.80
CA THR A 135 -12.89 -17.82 8.77
C THR A 135 -12.85 -16.32 9.02
N VAL A 136 -13.47 -15.55 8.13
CA VAL A 136 -13.52 -14.09 8.20
C VAL A 136 -14.97 -13.65 8.21
N LYS A 137 -15.30 -12.76 9.15
CA LYS A 137 -16.57 -12.01 9.20
C LYS A 137 -16.27 -10.54 8.93
N ALA A 138 -16.99 -9.94 7.99
CA ALA A 138 -16.87 -8.53 7.67
C ALA A 138 -18.21 -7.94 7.23
N LEU A 139 -18.37 -6.63 7.37
CA LEU A 139 -19.38 -5.87 6.65
C LEU A 139 -18.81 -5.49 5.29
N VAL A 140 -19.42 -5.96 4.20
CA VAL A 140 -19.07 -5.59 2.82
C VAL A 140 -20.20 -4.76 2.26
N ARG A 141 -19.95 -3.47 1.97
CA ARG A 141 -20.94 -2.48 1.53
C ARG A 141 -22.19 -2.47 2.41
N GLY A 142 -21.97 -2.50 3.73
CA GLY A 142 -23.02 -2.51 4.74
C GLY A 142 -23.70 -3.87 4.99
N LYS A 143 -23.40 -4.91 4.22
CA LYS A 143 -23.95 -6.26 4.42
C LYS A 143 -22.97 -7.15 5.17
N GLU A 144 -23.41 -7.77 6.25
CA GLU A 144 -22.60 -8.75 6.97
C GLU A 144 -22.44 -10.03 6.14
N LYS A 145 -21.20 -10.47 6.01
CA LYS A 145 -20.83 -11.70 5.32
C LYS A 145 -19.84 -12.48 6.18
N VAL A 146 -19.94 -13.81 6.10
CA VAL A 146 -19.01 -14.74 6.72
C VAL A 146 -18.57 -15.73 5.67
N LEU A 147 -17.26 -15.96 5.56
CA LEU A 147 -16.70 -16.96 4.65
C LEU A 147 -15.53 -17.66 5.33
N ALA A 148 -15.44 -18.96 5.10
CA ALA A 148 -14.27 -19.76 5.44
C ALA A 148 -13.58 -20.22 4.17
N ASN A 149 -12.25 -20.17 4.15
CA ASN A 149 -11.46 -20.66 3.03
C ASN A 149 -10.18 -21.33 3.53
N THR A 150 -9.58 -22.13 2.65
CA THR A 150 -8.32 -22.83 2.90
C THR A 150 -7.17 -22.18 2.16
N GLY A 151 -5.94 -22.53 2.52
CA GLY A 151 -4.76 -22.06 1.83
C GLY A 151 -3.54 -22.93 2.13
N VAL A 152 -2.42 -22.62 1.49
CA VAL A 152 -1.12 -23.27 1.78
C VAL A 152 -0.57 -22.90 3.16
N GLY A 153 -1.02 -21.80 3.74
CA GLY A 153 -0.63 -21.33 5.07
C GLY A 153 -1.70 -20.44 5.70
N PRO A 154 -1.50 -20.00 6.97
CA PRO A 154 -2.50 -19.21 7.68
C PRO A 154 -2.76 -17.85 7.01
N VAL A 155 -1.71 -17.21 6.49
CA VAL A 155 -1.83 -15.95 5.74
C VAL A 155 -2.63 -16.18 4.46
N ASP A 156 -2.26 -17.17 3.66
CA ASP A 156 -2.93 -17.48 2.39
C ASP A 156 -4.41 -17.83 2.60
N ALA A 157 -4.72 -18.66 3.59
CA ALA A 157 -6.11 -18.99 3.93
C ALA A 157 -6.93 -17.75 4.30
N ALA A 158 -6.35 -16.83 5.09
CA ALA A 158 -7.01 -15.59 5.48
C ALA A 158 -7.20 -14.63 4.31
N VAL A 159 -6.19 -14.49 3.43
CA VAL A 159 -6.28 -13.70 2.19
C VAL A 159 -7.39 -14.25 1.29
N ASN A 160 -7.42 -15.56 1.06
CA ASN A 160 -8.44 -16.22 0.24
C ASN A 160 -9.85 -16.05 0.84
N ALA A 161 -9.99 -16.06 2.16
CA ALA A 161 -11.26 -15.81 2.84
C ALA A 161 -11.70 -14.35 2.68
N VAL A 162 -10.80 -13.38 2.81
CA VAL A 162 -11.11 -11.95 2.58
C VAL A 162 -11.51 -11.69 1.13
N GLN A 163 -10.75 -12.19 0.16
CA GLN A 163 -11.06 -12.02 -1.26
C GLN A 163 -12.40 -12.65 -1.62
N GLY A 164 -12.73 -13.83 -1.07
CA GLY A 164 -14.01 -14.47 -1.33
C GLY A 164 -15.22 -13.76 -0.70
N LEU A 165 -15.02 -12.83 0.26
CA LEU A 165 -16.12 -12.00 0.78
C LEU A 165 -16.55 -10.90 -0.19
N LEU A 166 -15.67 -10.54 -1.14
CA LEU A 166 -15.96 -9.52 -2.14
C LEU A 166 -17.03 -10.01 -3.12
N ASP A 167 -17.76 -9.07 -3.71
CA ASP A 167 -18.76 -9.41 -4.73
C ASP A 167 -18.07 -9.86 -6.02
N SER A 168 -18.73 -10.68 -6.84
CA SER A 168 -18.20 -11.24 -8.09
C SER A 168 -17.70 -10.19 -9.09
N ASP A 169 -18.21 -8.97 -8.99
CA ASP A 169 -17.87 -7.87 -9.88
C ASP A 169 -16.60 -7.12 -9.44
N THR A 170 -16.02 -7.50 -8.28
CA THR A 170 -14.79 -6.93 -7.74
C THR A 170 -13.65 -7.95 -7.87
N SER A 171 -12.94 -7.89 -8.99
CA SER A 171 -11.71 -8.66 -9.19
C SER A 171 -10.51 -7.90 -8.61
N ILE A 172 -9.78 -8.55 -7.71
CA ILE A 172 -8.59 -7.98 -7.07
C ILE A 172 -7.46 -9.02 -7.06
N HIS A 173 -6.32 -8.65 -7.64
CA HIS A 173 -5.12 -9.46 -7.70
C HIS A 173 -4.08 -8.91 -6.72
N LEU A 174 -3.50 -9.78 -5.87
CA LEU A 174 -2.31 -9.39 -5.11
C LEU A 174 -1.12 -9.29 -6.07
N CYS A 175 -0.52 -8.10 -6.16
CA CYS A 175 0.64 -7.86 -7.02
C CYS A 175 1.95 -7.76 -6.22
N ASP A 176 1.90 -7.36 -4.95
CA ASP A 176 3.06 -7.32 -4.04
C ASP A 176 2.68 -7.85 -2.65
N PHE A 177 3.59 -8.59 -2.02
CA PHE A 177 3.47 -9.01 -0.64
C PHE A 177 4.86 -9.01 0.02
N ARG A 178 5.04 -8.20 1.06
CA ARG A 178 6.32 -8.06 1.77
C ARG A 178 6.10 -8.11 3.28
N ILE A 179 6.94 -8.85 3.98
CA ILE A 179 6.99 -8.89 5.45
C ILE A 179 8.39 -8.50 5.89
N GLU A 180 8.49 -7.55 6.81
CA GLU A 180 9.75 -7.12 7.42
C GLU A 180 9.60 -7.06 8.95
N ALA A 181 10.57 -7.59 9.69
CA ALA A 181 10.59 -7.44 11.14
C ALA A 181 11.10 -6.05 11.51
N ILE A 182 10.32 -5.31 12.31
CA ILE A 182 10.68 -3.99 12.83
C ILE A 182 11.57 -4.15 14.07
N SER A 183 11.21 -5.08 14.95
CA SER A 183 11.97 -5.42 16.16
C SER A 183 12.48 -6.87 16.10
N GLY A 184 13.27 -7.28 17.09
CA GLY A 184 13.73 -8.66 17.26
C GLY A 184 12.99 -9.35 18.40
N GLY A 185 12.94 -10.68 18.36
CA GLY A 185 12.20 -11.50 19.34
C GLY A 185 11.22 -12.45 18.64
N ALA A 186 10.69 -13.42 19.39
CA ALA A 186 9.60 -14.28 18.89
C ALA A 186 8.25 -13.54 18.85
N ASP A 187 8.18 -12.42 19.56
CA ASP A 187 7.11 -11.43 19.66
C ASP A 187 7.44 -10.16 18.85
N ALA A 188 8.34 -10.27 17.88
CA ALA A 188 8.75 -9.14 17.06
C ALA A 188 7.55 -8.50 16.34
N LEU A 189 7.53 -7.17 16.36
CA LEU A 189 6.59 -6.41 15.55
C LEU A 189 6.96 -6.61 14.07
N ALA A 190 6.02 -7.10 13.28
CA ALA A 190 6.20 -7.32 11.84
C ALA A 190 5.40 -6.29 11.06
N GLU A 191 6.06 -5.61 10.13
CA GLU A 191 5.42 -4.80 9.09
C GLU A 191 5.04 -5.71 7.93
N VAL A 192 3.79 -5.66 7.51
CA VAL A 192 3.30 -6.31 6.29
C VAL A 192 2.86 -5.24 5.32
N VAL A 193 3.38 -5.29 4.09
CA VAL A 193 2.99 -4.44 2.97
C VAL A 193 2.34 -5.30 1.90
N ILE A 194 1.12 -4.91 1.50
CA ILE A 194 0.36 -5.60 0.44
C ILE A 194 0.04 -4.61 -0.67
N GLY A 195 0.35 -5.01 -1.90
CA GLY A 195 -0.08 -4.33 -3.12
C GLY A 195 -1.20 -5.12 -3.79
N VAL A 196 -2.25 -4.42 -4.20
CA VAL A 196 -3.38 -4.99 -4.94
C VAL A 196 -3.61 -4.23 -6.24
N GLU A 197 -4.12 -4.94 -7.24
CA GLU A 197 -4.43 -4.44 -8.57
C GLU A 197 -5.82 -4.93 -9.01
N ASP A 198 -6.61 -4.08 -9.66
CA ASP A 198 -7.85 -4.51 -10.32
C ASP A 198 -7.63 -4.84 -11.81
N ASP A 199 -8.65 -5.40 -12.46
CA ASP A 199 -8.61 -5.72 -13.89
C ASP A 199 -8.47 -4.46 -14.80
N ARG A 200 -8.65 -3.25 -14.25
CA ARG A 200 -8.45 -1.97 -14.95
C ARG A 200 -7.00 -1.48 -14.84
N GLY A 201 -6.13 -2.24 -14.17
CA GLY A 201 -4.70 -1.92 -13.99
C GLY A 201 -4.43 -0.88 -12.90
N ARG A 202 -5.43 -0.52 -12.07
CA ARG A 202 -5.25 0.41 -10.96
C ARG A 202 -4.58 -0.32 -9.82
N ARG A 203 -3.46 0.21 -9.35
CA ARG A 203 -2.65 -0.38 -8.29
C ARG A 203 -2.67 0.48 -7.04
N VAL A 204 -2.89 -0.14 -5.89
CA VAL A 204 -2.73 0.50 -4.59
C VAL A 204 -1.94 -0.41 -3.66
N SER A 205 -1.33 0.18 -2.64
CA SER A 205 -0.69 -0.58 -1.57
C SER A 205 -1.16 -0.07 -0.22
N ALA A 206 -1.10 -0.94 0.77
CA ALA A 206 -1.29 -0.59 2.16
C ALA A 206 -0.34 -1.39 3.03
N ARG A 207 -0.18 -0.93 4.27
CA ARG A 207 0.63 -1.61 5.28
C ARG A 207 -0.14 -1.77 6.58
N SER A 208 0.24 -2.77 7.36
CA SER A 208 -0.10 -2.88 8.78
C SER A 208 1.11 -3.41 9.55
N ALA A 209 1.21 -3.06 10.83
CA ALA A 209 2.26 -3.54 11.71
C ALA A 209 1.65 -4.16 12.97
N ARG A 210 1.89 -5.46 13.20
CA ARG A 210 1.45 -6.20 14.38
C ARG A 210 2.47 -7.29 14.74
N GLU A 211 2.40 -7.79 15.96
CA GLU A 211 3.13 -8.98 16.39
C GLU A 211 2.62 -10.23 15.66
N ASP A 212 1.31 -10.32 15.43
CA ASP A 212 0.70 -11.39 14.65
C ASP A 212 0.74 -11.05 13.14
N ILE A 213 1.60 -11.77 12.41
CA ILE A 213 1.79 -11.62 10.96
C ILE A 213 0.53 -11.89 10.14
N VAL A 214 -0.37 -12.75 10.63
CA VAL A 214 -1.62 -13.10 9.94
C VAL A 214 -2.59 -11.94 10.06
N MET A 215 -2.73 -11.37 11.26
CA MET A 215 -3.57 -10.20 11.49
C MET A 215 -3.05 -8.98 10.74
N ALA A 216 -1.73 -8.73 10.78
CA ALA A 216 -1.12 -7.66 9.98
C ALA A 216 -1.41 -7.83 8.49
N SER A 217 -1.32 -9.06 7.97
CA SER A 217 -1.62 -9.36 6.56
C SER A 217 -3.08 -9.07 6.20
N VAL A 218 -4.03 -9.51 7.04
CA VAL A 218 -5.46 -9.29 6.79
C VAL A 218 -5.80 -7.80 6.82
N GLU A 219 -5.28 -7.06 7.78
CA GLU A 219 -5.53 -5.62 7.89
C GLU A 219 -4.91 -4.83 6.74
N ALA A 220 -3.67 -5.15 6.35
CA ALA A 220 -3.03 -4.55 5.19
C ALA A 220 -3.85 -4.82 3.93
N LEU A 221 -4.36 -6.04 3.75
CA LEU A 221 -5.20 -6.39 2.60
C LEU A 221 -6.53 -5.62 2.61
N VAL A 222 -7.26 -5.61 3.73
CA VAL A 222 -8.54 -4.88 3.85
C VAL A 222 -8.34 -3.39 3.60
N SER A 223 -7.25 -2.80 4.12
CA SER A 223 -6.90 -1.41 3.85
C SER A 223 -6.62 -1.15 2.37
N ALA A 224 -5.86 -2.02 1.72
CA ALA A 224 -5.58 -1.93 0.29
C ALA A 224 -6.86 -2.04 -0.56
N ILE A 225 -7.75 -3.00 -0.24
CA ILE A 225 -9.04 -3.17 -0.92
C ILE A 225 -9.92 -1.92 -0.76
N ASN A 226 -10.04 -1.39 0.46
CA ASN A 226 -10.82 -0.18 0.72
C ASN A 226 -10.31 1.01 -0.09
N ARG A 227 -8.98 1.19 -0.18
CA ARG A 227 -8.37 2.23 -1.02
C ARG A 227 -8.68 2.04 -2.50
N LEU A 228 -8.61 0.81 -3.01
CA LEU A 228 -8.92 0.51 -4.40
C LEU A 228 -10.40 0.80 -4.74
N MET A 229 -11.31 0.46 -3.83
CA MET A 229 -12.74 0.73 -3.99
C MET A 229 -13.07 2.22 -3.94
N LEU A 230 -12.41 2.99 -3.07
CA LEU A 230 -12.56 4.45 -3.04
C LEU A 230 -12.16 5.10 -4.37
N LEU A 231 -11.10 4.61 -5.01
CA LEU A 231 -10.71 5.06 -6.35
C LEU A 231 -11.74 4.71 -7.42
N GLU A 232 -12.47 3.60 -7.29
CA GLU A 232 -13.58 3.24 -8.18
C GLU A 232 -14.75 4.20 -8.05
N GLU A 233 -15.15 4.51 -6.82
CA GLU A 233 -16.24 5.45 -6.57
C GLU A 233 -15.89 6.87 -7.02
N ALA A 234 -14.63 7.29 -6.86
CA ALA A 234 -14.17 8.59 -7.32
C ALA A 234 -14.15 8.70 -8.85
N ALA A 235 -13.83 7.62 -9.57
CA ALA A 235 -13.83 7.59 -11.04
C ALA A 235 -15.23 7.45 -11.65
N ALA A 236 -16.22 7.02 -10.88
CA ALA A 236 -17.62 6.89 -11.29
C ALA A 236 -18.45 8.17 -11.12
N ARG A 237 -17.90 9.20 -10.46
CA ARG A 237 -18.52 10.53 -10.26
C ARG A 237 -17.98 11.54 -11.28
#